data_AF-A0A3M2JLV8-F1
#
_entry.id   AF-A0A3M2JLV8-F1
#
_cell.length_a   1.000
_cell.length_b   1.000
_cell.length_c   1.000
_cell.angle_alpha   90.00
_cell.angle_beta   90.00
_cell.angle_gamma   90.00
#
_symmetry.space_group_name_H-M   'P 1'
#
loop_
_entity.id
_entity.type
_entity.pdbx_description
1 polymer ?
#
loop_
_entity_poly.entity_id
_entity_poly.type
_entity_poly.pdbx_seq_one_letter_code
_entity_poly.pdbx_strand_id
1 'polypeptide(L)'
;MADAEKSPQNGDTQWKLWEVFVQEKQGAPHEHAGSVHAPDAEMALQNARDVYARRGRPLSIWVVPSEAITATTPSDEGPFFDPGNDKVYRHPQFYKVPRGVKNL
;
A
#
# COMPACT_ATOMS: atom_id res chain seq x y z
N MET A 1 36.52 -9.73 -12.58
CA MET A 1 35.44 -8.75 -12.81
C MET A 1 34.31 -9.56 -13.41
N ALA A 2 33.39 -10.02 -12.57
CA ALA A 2 32.39 -11.02 -12.97
C ALA A 2 31.21 -10.32 -13.64
N ASP A 3 30.97 -10.68 -14.90
CA ASP A 3 29.79 -10.28 -15.66
C ASP A 3 28.55 -10.87 -14.97
N ALA A 4 27.68 -9.99 -14.48
CA ALA A 4 26.37 -10.38 -13.97
C ALA A 4 25.49 -10.80 -15.15
N GLU A 5 25.25 -12.11 -15.27
CA GLU A 5 24.28 -12.68 -16.21
C GLU A 5 22.91 -12.05 -15.96
N LYS A 6 22.47 -11.18 -16.88
CA LYS A 6 21.07 -10.77 -16.97
C LYS A 6 20.26 -12.01 -17.36
N SER A 7 19.41 -12.50 -16.48
CA SER A 7 18.44 -13.54 -16.78
C SER A 7 17.56 -13.12 -17.98
N PRO A 8 17.21 -14.05 -18.88
CA PRO A 8 16.40 -13.71 -20.05
C PRO A 8 15.03 -13.23 -19.59
N GLN A 9 14.65 -12.01 -19.99
CA GLN A 9 13.26 -11.56 -19.84
C GLN A 9 12.42 -12.41 -20.81
N ASN A 10 11.72 -13.40 -20.27
CA ASN A 10 10.56 -13.96 -20.95
C ASN A 10 9.66 -12.78 -21.26
N GLY A 11 9.43 -12.52 -22.56
CA GLY A 11 8.45 -11.52 -22.97
C GLY A 11 7.09 -12.00 -22.49
N ASP A 12 6.62 -11.46 -21.37
CA ASP A 12 5.35 -11.82 -20.79
C ASP A 12 4.26 -11.50 -21.81
N THR A 13 3.73 -12.54 -22.46
CA THR A 13 2.52 -12.48 -23.29
C THR A 13 1.26 -12.27 -22.46
N GLN A 14 1.40 -12.18 -21.13
CA GLN A 14 0.30 -11.92 -20.22
C GLN A 14 0.05 -10.40 -20.19
N TRP A 15 -1.23 -10.03 -20.21
CA TRP A 15 -1.65 -8.63 -20.09
C TRP A 15 -1.15 -8.01 -18.78
N LYS A 16 -1.30 -6.70 -18.62
CA LYS A 16 -0.89 -6.00 -17.38
C LYS A 16 -1.52 -6.64 -16.15
N LEU A 17 -0.77 -6.70 -15.05
CA LEU A 17 -1.23 -7.17 -13.74
C LEU A 17 -1.95 -6.03 -12.98
N TRP A 18 -3.05 -6.37 -12.35
CA TRP A 18 -3.88 -5.48 -11.55
C TRP A 18 -4.12 -6.09 -10.17
N GLU A 19 -3.92 -5.30 -9.12
CA GLU A 19 -4.31 -5.66 -7.75
C GLU A 19 -5.78 -5.33 -7.53
N VAL A 20 -6.51 -6.25 -6.90
CA VAL A 20 -7.94 -6.17 -6.66
C VAL A 20 -8.20 -5.97 -5.17
N PHE A 21 -9.01 -4.97 -4.84
CA PHE A 21 -9.48 -4.72 -3.48
C PHE A 21 -11.01 -4.75 -3.43
N VAL A 22 -11.57 -5.40 -2.42
CA VAL A 22 -13.02 -5.62 -2.30
C VAL A 22 -13.55 -5.08 -0.98
N GLN A 23 -14.77 -4.55 -1.01
CA GLN A 23 -15.49 -4.12 0.18
C GLN A 23 -16.78 -4.94 0.32
N GLU A 24 -16.86 -5.81 1.33
CA GLU A 24 -18.02 -6.68 1.51
C GLU A 24 -19.22 -6.01 2.17
N LYS A 25 -18.99 -4.99 3.01
CA LYS A 25 -20.02 -4.30 3.80
C LYS A 25 -19.87 -2.80 3.64
N GLN A 26 -20.98 -2.08 3.57
CA GLN A 26 -20.96 -0.63 3.42
C GLN A 26 -20.25 0.00 4.62
N GLY A 27 -19.24 0.82 4.35
CA GLY A 27 -18.41 1.47 5.38
C GLY A 27 -17.24 0.63 5.91
N ALA A 28 -17.10 -0.63 5.51
CA ALA A 28 -15.90 -1.43 5.78
C ALA A 28 -14.72 -0.94 4.90
N PRO A 29 -13.46 -1.21 5.26
CA PRO A 29 -12.34 -0.95 4.36
C PRO A 29 -12.40 -1.83 3.11
N HIS A 30 -11.76 -1.38 2.04
CA HIS A 30 -11.40 -2.23 0.91
C HIS A 30 -10.20 -3.08 1.28
N GLU A 31 -10.34 -4.40 1.21
CA GLU A 31 -9.29 -5.36 1.54
C GLU A 31 -8.75 -6.01 0.27
N HIS A 32 -7.44 -6.28 0.22
CA HIS A 32 -6.82 -6.92 -0.93
C HIS A 32 -7.33 -8.37 -1.07
N ALA A 33 -7.90 -8.69 -2.23
CA ALA A 33 -8.46 -10.00 -2.52
C ALA A 33 -7.54 -10.88 -3.39
N GLY A 34 -6.62 -10.24 -4.12
CA GLY A 34 -5.69 -10.90 -5.04
C GLY A 34 -5.48 -10.06 -6.30
N SER A 35 -5.12 -10.71 -7.41
CA SER A 35 -4.73 -10.03 -8.64
C SER A 35 -5.33 -10.67 -9.90
N VAL A 36 -5.45 -9.88 -10.96
CA VAL A 36 -5.94 -10.31 -12.28
C VAL A 36 -5.08 -9.72 -13.39
N HIS A 37 -5.03 -10.40 -14.53
CA HIS A 37 -4.44 -9.85 -15.75
C HIS A 37 -5.53 -9.26 -16.65
N ALA A 38 -5.31 -8.05 -17.17
CA ALA A 38 -6.24 -7.37 -18.06
C ALA A 38 -5.55 -6.27 -18.89
N PRO A 39 -6.03 -5.98 -20.11
CA PRO A 39 -5.43 -4.95 -20.97
C PRO A 39 -5.68 -3.52 -20.46
N ASP A 40 -6.78 -3.30 -19.75
CA ASP A 40 -7.21 -2.00 -19.22
C ASP A 40 -8.05 -2.15 -17.94
N ALA A 41 -8.42 -1.02 -17.33
CA ALA A 41 -9.14 -0.99 -16.06
C ALA A 41 -10.57 -1.55 -16.13
N GLU A 42 -11.25 -1.38 -17.27
CA GLU A 42 -12.63 -1.84 -17.45
C GLU A 42 -12.67 -3.36 -17.51
N MET A 43 -11.78 -3.97 -18.30
CA MET A 43 -11.62 -5.41 -18.36
C MET A 43 -11.10 -5.98 -17.03
N ALA A 44 -10.23 -5.24 -16.32
CA ALA A 44 -9.79 -5.63 -14.99
C ALA A 44 -10.96 -5.71 -13.99
N LEU A 45 -11.87 -4.74 -14.00
CA LEU A 45 -13.08 -4.75 -13.17
C LEU A 45 -14.00 -5.92 -13.49
N GLN A 46 -14.20 -6.23 -14.78
CA GLN A 46 -15.02 -7.36 -15.19
C GLN A 46 -14.41 -8.69 -14.75
N ASN A 47 -13.11 -8.89 -14.98
CA ASN A 47 -12.39 -10.08 -14.52
C ASN A 47 -12.42 -10.22 -12.99
N ALA A 48 -12.18 -9.12 -12.27
CA ALA A 48 -12.24 -9.08 -10.81
C ALA A 48 -13.64 -9.42 -10.29
N ARG A 49 -14.69 -8.92 -10.93
CA ARG A 49 -16.07 -9.28 -10.60
C ARG A 49 -16.31 -10.78 -10.77
N ASP A 50 -15.89 -11.38 -11.88
CA ASP A 50 -16.18 -12.79 -12.15
C ASP A 50 -15.45 -13.76 -11.19
N VAL A 51 -14.25 -13.37 -10.75
CA VAL A 51 -13.43 -14.15 -9.81
C VAL A 51 -13.86 -13.92 -8.36
N TYR A 52 -14.00 -12.66 -7.95
CA TYR A 52 -14.14 -12.28 -6.54
C TYR A 52 -15.57 -11.92 -6.13
N ALA A 53 -16.52 -11.74 -7.07
CA ALA A 53 -17.89 -11.28 -6.77
C ALA A 53 -19.00 -12.35 -6.69
N ARG A 54 -18.67 -13.57 -6.28
CA ARG A 54 -19.63 -14.69 -6.33
C ARG A 54 -20.72 -14.57 -5.25
N ARG A 55 -21.97 -14.82 -5.64
CA ARG A 55 -23.18 -14.87 -4.77
C ARG A 55 -23.61 -13.53 -4.16
N GLY A 56 -23.38 -12.40 -4.83
CA GLY A 56 -23.90 -11.10 -4.40
C GLY A 56 -23.05 -10.38 -3.35
N ARG A 57 -21.78 -10.77 -3.21
CA ARG A 57 -20.72 -10.04 -2.49
C ARG A 57 -19.55 -9.92 -3.46
N PRO A 58 -18.79 -8.81 -3.56
CA PRO A 58 -18.75 -7.62 -2.72
C PRO A 58 -19.65 -6.46 -3.20
N LEU A 59 -19.81 -5.45 -2.35
CA LEU A 59 -20.56 -4.22 -2.64
C LEU A 59 -19.77 -3.22 -3.48
N SER A 60 -18.44 -3.24 -3.40
CA SER A 60 -17.56 -2.38 -4.18
C SER A 60 -16.25 -3.10 -4.49
N ILE A 61 -15.69 -2.81 -5.67
CA ILE A 61 -14.42 -3.37 -6.16
C ILE A 61 -13.56 -2.20 -6.64
N TRP A 62 -12.31 -2.17 -6.21
CA TRP A 62 -11.26 -1.33 -6.79
C TRP A 62 -10.25 -2.21 -7.51
N VAL A 63 -9.75 -1.71 -8.64
CA VAL A 63 -8.62 -2.28 -9.35
C VAL A 63 -7.54 -1.22 -9.51
N VAL A 64 -6.29 -1.61 -9.28
CA VAL A 64 -5.14 -0.72 -9.37
C VAL A 64 -4.06 -1.43 -10.19
N PRO A 65 -3.44 -0.80 -11.21
CA PRO A 65 -2.30 -1.39 -11.87
C PRO A 65 -1.22 -1.71 -10.85
N SER A 66 -0.66 -2.92 -10.85
CA SER A 66 0.39 -3.28 -9.87
C SER A 66 1.60 -2.35 -9.98
N GLU A 67 1.88 -1.80 -11.18
CA GLU A 67 2.93 -0.80 -11.44
C GLU A 67 2.71 0.55 -10.72
N ALA A 68 1.48 0.85 -10.28
CA ALA A 68 1.16 2.07 -9.55
C ALA A 68 1.35 1.94 -8.03
N ILE A 69 1.62 0.73 -7.52
CA ILE A 69 1.79 0.48 -6.09
C ILE A 69 3.27 0.57 -5.74
N THR A 70 3.60 1.46 -4.80
CA THR A 70 4.94 1.54 -4.20
C THR A 70 4.91 0.84 -2.84
N ALA A 71 5.80 -0.13 -2.65
CA ALA A 71 5.90 -0.89 -1.40
C ALA A 71 7.27 -0.67 -0.75
N THR A 72 7.28 -0.66 0.59
CA THR A 72 8.51 -0.79 1.38
C THR A 72 9.05 -2.21 1.28
N THR A 73 10.37 -2.35 1.38
CA THR A 73 11.06 -3.62 1.51
C THR A 73 11.37 -3.91 2.98
N PRO A 74 11.72 -5.16 3.36
CA PRO A 74 12.17 -5.46 4.72
C PRO A 74 13.37 -4.60 5.17
N SER A 75 14.20 -4.12 4.24
CA SER A 75 15.33 -3.24 4.55
C SER A 75 14.92 -1.81 4.89
N ASP A 76 13.67 -1.41 4.60
CA ASP A 76 13.11 -0.10 4.91
C ASP A 76 12.54 -0.01 6.34
N GLU A 77 12.62 -1.10 7.12
CA GLU A 77 12.00 -1.21 8.45
C GLU A 77 12.41 -0.07 9.40
N GLY A 78 13.72 0.20 9.51
CA GLY A 78 14.24 1.24 10.40
C GLY A 78 13.73 2.64 10.07
N PRO A 79 13.98 3.18 8.86
CA PRO A 79 13.58 4.54 8.50
C PRO A 79 12.07 4.82 8.56
N PHE A 80 11.22 3.83 8.27
CA PHE A 80 9.76 4.01 8.21
C PHE A 80 9.03 3.65 9.51
N PHE A 81 9.54 2.70 10.30
CA PHE A 81 8.80 2.10 11.40
C PHE A 81 9.52 2.12 12.74
N ASP A 82 10.80 2.53 12.81
CA ASP A 82 11.44 2.73 14.10
C ASP A 82 10.77 3.95 14.78
N PRO A 83 9.96 3.76 15.84
CA PRO A 83 9.44 4.90 16.58
C PRO A 83 10.65 5.69 17.02
N GLY A 84 10.63 7.03 16.90
CA GLY A 84 11.78 7.86 17.28
C GLY A 84 12.10 7.74 18.78
N ASN A 85 12.67 6.61 19.20
CA ASN A 85 12.93 6.19 20.57
C ASN A 85 14.10 6.99 21.15
N ASP A 86 14.83 7.69 20.27
CA ASP A 86 15.81 8.71 20.62
C ASP A 86 15.21 10.13 20.71
N LYS A 87 13.88 10.28 20.51
CA LYS A 87 13.18 11.49 20.90
C LYS A 87 13.00 11.45 22.41
N VAL A 88 14.05 11.86 23.12
CA VAL A 88 13.98 12.29 24.52
C VAL A 88 12.73 13.17 24.64
N TYR A 89 11.75 12.69 25.40
CA TYR A 89 10.50 13.39 25.66
C TYR A 89 10.80 14.88 25.91
N ARG A 90 10.10 15.79 25.23
CA ARG A 90 10.20 17.22 25.52
C ARG A 90 9.61 17.45 26.92
N HIS A 91 10.45 17.35 27.94
CA HIS A 91 10.06 17.74 29.29
C HIS A 91 9.62 19.21 29.26
N PRO A 92 8.48 19.58 29.88
CA PRO A 92 7.95 20.94 29.85
C PRO A 92 8.96 22.02 30.30
N GLN A 93 10.01 21.62 31.03
CA GLN A 93 11.10 22.47 31.50
C GLN A 93 11.95 23.11 30.38
N PHE A 94 11.86 22.65 29.13
CA PHE A 94 12.66 23.19 28.02
C PHE A 94 11.98 24.33 27.24
N TYR A 95 10.73 24.69 27.57
CA TYR A 95 10.16 25.94 27.06
C TYR A 95 10.80 27.13 27.78
N LYS A 96 11.44 28.03 27.02
CA LYS A 96 11.79 29.35 27.53
C LYS A 96 10.50 30.11 27.81
N VAL A 97 10.05 30.06 29.07
CA VAL A 97 8.96 30.92 29.53
C VAL A 97 9.49 32.35 29.53
N PRO A 98 8.87 33.28 28.78
CA PRO A 98 9.27 34.68 28.81
C PRO A 98 9.18 35.22 30.26
N ARG A 99 10.12 36.08 30.66
CA ARG A 99 10.07 36.74 31.97
C ARG A 99 8.76 37.52 32.10
N GLY A 100 7.82 37.00 32.89
CA GLY A 100 6.51 37.63 33.12
C GLY A 100 5.38 36.69 33.53
N VAL A 101 5.51 35.38 33.30
CA VAL A 101 4.46 34.42 33.72
C VAL A 101 4.64 34.09 35.20
N LYS A 102 3.94 34.83 36.07
CA LYS A 102 3.69 34.42 37.45
C LYS A 102 2.39 33.62 37.48
N ASN A 103 2.47 32.42 38.04
CA ASN A 103 1.40 31.48 38.37
C ASN A 103 1.10 30.46 37.26
N LEU A 104 1.82 29.34 37.30
CA LEU A 104 1.26 28.02 37.02
C LEU A 104 1.09 27.30 38.36
#